data_AF-A0A1E5Q9S1-F1
#
_entry.id   AF-A0A1E5Q9S1-F1
#
_cell.length_a   1.000
_cell.length_b   1.000
_cell.length_c   1.000
_cell.angle_alpha   90.00
_cell.angle_beta   90.00
_cell.angle_gamma   90.00
#
_symmetry.space_group_name_H-M   'P 1'
#
loop_
_entity.id
_entity.type
_entity.pdbx_description
1 polymer ?
#
loop_
_entity_poly.entity_id
_entity_poly.type
_entity_poly.pdbx_seq_one_letter_code
_entity_poly.pdbx_strand_id
1 'polypeptide(L)'
;MAANIKNLIRLHEWNVDEKRRKLGELLHLLGELEDQMKRLEDDLVVQQKAAAADPTLAGITYGVFAQRVILRRENLQDSIDQMGTVIGHAQDELSEAYQELKKYETVERNRQRRYELEQNRREQVMLDEIALNQHRRKKAAHG
;
A
#
# COMPACT_ATOMS: atom_id res chain seq x y z
N MET A 1 -11.31 14.11 -24.23
CA MET A 1 -11.24 14.30 -22.76
C MET A 1 -11.41 13.00 -21.96
N ALA A 2 -12.39 12.13 -22.25
CA ALA A 2 -12.61 10.87 -21.52
C ALA A 2 -11.41 9.91 -21.46
N ALA A 3 -10.70 9.74 -22.59
CA ALA A 3 -9.50 8.91 -22.67
C ALA A 3 -8.36 9.42 -21.76
N ASN A 4 -8.35 10.71 -21.43
CA ASN A 4 -7.31 11.32 -20.61
C ASN A 4 -7.48 10.93 -19.13
N ILE A 5 -8.69 11.01 -18.58
CA ILE A 5 -8.95 10.63 -17.17
C ILE A 5 -8.66 9.16 -16.90
N LYS A 6 -9.06 8.25 -17.81
CA LYS A 6 -8.74 6.82 -17.65
C LYS A 6 -7.24 6.54 -17.68
N ASN A 7 -6.47 7.28 -18.49
CA ASN A 7 -5.01 7.18 -18.49
C ASN A 7 -4.40 7.73 -17.19
N LEU A 8 -4.93 8.82 -16.64
CA LEU A 8 -4.50 9.34 -15.33
C LEU A 8 -4.78 8.34 -14.21
N ILE A 9 -5.94 7.69 -14.21
CA ILE A 9 -6.25 6.63 -13.24
C ILE A 9 -5.19 5.53 -13.29
N ARG A 10 -4.87 5.01 -14.49
CA ARG A 10 -3.82 3.98 -14.63
C ARG A 10 -2.44 4.44 -14.16
N LEU A 11 -2.09 5.70 -14.42
CA LEU A 11 -0.84 6.27 -13.95
C LEU A 11 -0.80 6.29 -12.41
N HIS A 12 -1.90 6.68 -11.76
CA HIS A 12 -1.99 6.70 -10.31
C HIS A 12 -2.09 5.30 -9.68
N GLU A 13 -2.72 4.34 -10.35
CA GLU A 13 -2.68 2.91 -9.97
C GLU A 13 -1.24 2.39 -9.97
N TRP A 14 -0.49 2.69 -11.04
CA TRP A 14 0.92 2.29 -11.14
C TRP A 14 1.79 2.94 -10.04
N ASN A 15 1.56 4.23 -9.75
CA ASN A 15 2.26 4.91 -8.66
C ASN A 15 1.96 4.28 -7.29
N VAL A 16 0.69 3.93 -7.02
CA VAL A 16 0.30 3.21 -5.80
C VAL A 16 1.02 1.86 -5.71
N ASP A 17 1.04 1.10 -6.81
CA ASP A 17 1.73 -0.20 -6.85
C ASP A 17 3.24 -0.07 -6.62
N GLU A 18 3.87 0.96 -7.18
CA GLU A 18 5.29 1.26 -6.95
C GLU A 18 5.58 1.57 -5.47
N LYS A 19 4.80 2.47 -4.86
CA LYS A 19 4.93 2.80 -3.44
C LYS A 19 4.68 1.60 -2.54
N ARG A 20 3.70 0.75 -2.89
CA ARG A 20 3.42 -0.48 -2.16
C ARG A 20 4.56 -1.48 -2.24
N ARG A 21 5.19 -1.64 -3.41
CA ARG A 21 6.38 -2.51 -3.56
C ARG A 21 7.54 -1.99 -2.73
N LYS A 22 7.84 -0.70 -2.80
CA LYS A 22 8.89 -0.06 -1.99
C LYS A 22 8.65 -0.27 -0.49
N LEU A 23 7.42 -0.10 -0.01
CA LEU A 23 7.06 -0.38 1.38
C LEU A 23 7.28 -1.85 1.74
N GLY A 24 6.92 -2.78 0.84
CA GLY A 24 7.18 -4.21 1.04
C GLY A 24 8.66 -4.55 1.15
N GLU A 25 9.52 -3.94 0.33
CA GLU A 25 10.98 -4.10 0.40
C GLU A 25 11.54 -3.59 1.74
N LEU A 26 11.08 -2.44 2.22
CA LEU A 26 11.49 -1.88 3.51
C LEU A 26 11.06 -2.76 4.68
N LEU A 27 9.83 -3.26 4.67
CA LEU A 27 9.33 -4.20 5.68
C LEU A 27 10.10 -5.51 5.67
N HIS A 28 10.49 -6.00 4.50
CA HIS A 28 11.33 -7.19 4.39
C HIS A 28 12.70 -6.96 5.04
N LEU A 29 13.35 -5.84 4.72
CA LEU A 29 14.65 -5.49 5.30
C LEU A 29 14.57 -5.29 6.83
N LEU A 30 13.48 -4.71 7.34
CA LEU A 30 13.24 -4.65 8.78
C LEU A 30 13.20 -6.06 9.39
N GLY A 31 12.45 -6.98 8.78
CA GLY A 31 12.40 -8.38 9.24
C GLY A 31 13.77 -9.06 9.24
N GLU A 32 14.62 -8.78 8.24
CA GLU A 32 15.99 -9.29 8.22
C GLU A 32 16.84 -8.76 9.38
N LEU A 33 16.68 -7.49 9.76
CA LEU A 33 17.38 -6.89 10.91
C LEU A 33 16.90 -7.50 12.24
N GLU A 34 15.59 -7.69 12.39
CA GLU A 34 15.00 -8.35 13.56
C GLU A 34 15.48 -9.81 13.70
N ASP A 35 15.53 -10.55 12.59
CA ASP A 35 16.06 -11.92 12.56
C ASP A 35 17.56 -11.95 12.93
N GLN A 36 18.34 -10.97 12.47
CA GLN A 36 19.75 -10.85 12.84
C GLN A 36 19.92 -10.55 14.34
N MET A 37 19.08 -9.69 14.90
CA MET A 37 19.07 -9.41 16.34
C MET A 37 18.79 -10.68 17.14
N LYS A 38 17.75 -11.42 16.77
CA LYS A 38 17.38 -12.66 17.45
C LYS A 38 18.48 -13.71 17.41
N ARG A 39 19.13 -13.90 16.25
CA ARG A 39 20.27 -14.82 16.12
C ARG A 39 21.43 -14.40 17.02
N LEU A 40 21.71 -13.10 17.11
CA LEU A 40 22.76 -12.57 17.98
C LEU A 40 22.47 -12.84 19.46
N GLU A 41 21.20 -12.71 19.88
CA GLU A 41 20.75 -13.02 21.24
C GLU A 41 20.85 -14.53 21.55
N ASP A 42 20.45 -15.38 20.60
CA ASP A 42 20.57 -16.85 20.73
C ASP A 42 22.06 -17.27 20.87
N ASP A 43 22.94 -16.71 20.04
CA ASP A 43 24.39 -16.95 20.10
C ASP A 43 24.98 -16.49 21.44
N LEU A 44 24.54 -15.34 21.95
CA LEU A 44 24.97 -14.83 23.25
C LEU A 44 24.65 -15.80 24.39
N VAL A 45 23.44 -16.37 24.39
CA VAL A 45 23.02 -17.36 25.41
C VAL A 45 23.88 -18.63 25.34
N VAL A 46 24.20 -19.11 24.14
CA VAL A 46 25.07 -20.28 23.95
C VAL A 46 26.48 -19.99 24.51
N GLN A 47 27.05 -18.84 24.15
CA GLN A 47 28.40 -18.46 24.60
C GLN A 47 28.46 -18.21 26.11
N GLN A 48 27.42 -17.63 26.71
CA GLN A 48 27.34 -17.44 28.15
C GLN A 48 27.33 -18.77 28.91
N LYS A 49 26.59 -19.77 28.42
CA LYS A 49 26.57 -21.12 29.00
C LYS A 49 27.94 -21.79 28.91
N ALA A 50 28.62 -21.67 27.76
CA ALA A 50 29.96 -22.21 27.58
C ALA A 50 30.99 -21.57 28.52
N ALA A 51 30.95 -20.25 28.67
CA ALA A 51 31.83 -19.52 29.58
C ALA A 51 31.58 -19.86 31.06
N ALA A 52 30.32 -20.11 31.44
CA ALA A 52 29.99 -20.56 32.79
C ALA A 52 30.45 -21.99 33.08
N ALA A 53 30.51 -22.85 32.06
CA ALA A 53 30.96 -24.24 32.19
C ALA A 53 32.49 -24.38 32.30
N ASP A 54 33.27 -23.46 31.68
CA ASP A 54 34.73 -23.37 31.84
C ASP A 54 35.17 -21.92 32.17
N PRO A 55 35.10 -21.52 33.45
CA PRO A 55 35.44 -20.16 33.86
C PRO A 55 36.90 -19.75 33.64
N THR A 56 37.80 -20.69 33.36
CA THR A 56 39.24 -20.42 33.28
C THR A 56 39.63 -19.82 31.93
N LEU A 57 39.61 -20.62 30.87
CA LEU A 57 39.98 -20.18 29.54
C LEU A 57 38.83 -19.45 28.84
N ALA A 58 37.61 -20.00 28.93
CA ALA A 58 36.45 -19.45 28.24
C ALA A 58 35.97 -18.14 28.90
N GLY A 59 36.03 -18.03 30.23
CA GLY A 59 35.69 -16.80 30.97
C GLY A 59 36.50 -15.57 30.55
N ILE A 60 37.81 -15.72 30.30
CA ILE A 60 38.68 -14.63 29.84
C ILE A 60 38.29 -14.17 28.42
N THR A 61 38.03 -15.12 27.52
CA THR A 61 37.61 -14.80 26.13
C THR A 61 36.20 -14.22 26.03
N TYR A 62 35.33 -14.59 26.98
CA TYR A 62 33.93 -14.17 27.00
C TYR A 62 33.78 -12.66 27.19
N GLY A 63 34.63 -12.01 27.99
CA GLY A 63 34.56 -10.55 28.18
C GLY A 63 34.73 -9.77 26.87
N VAL A 64 35.67 -10.18 26.01
CA VAL A 64 35.88 -9.57 24.68
C VAL A 64 34.73 -9.87 23.75
N PHE A 65 34.20 -11.09 23.77
CA PHE A 65 33.02 -11.47 23.00
C PHE A 65 31.79 -10.64 23.39
N ALA A 66 31.52 -10.51 24.70
CA ALA A 66 30.38 -9.78 25.23
C ALA A 66 30.40 -8.29 24.82
N GLN A 67 31.56 -7.64 24.86
CA GLN A 67 31.69 -6.26 24.39
C GLN A 67 31.34 -6.11 22.90
N ARG A 68 31.78 -7.05 22.05
CA ARG A 68 31.44 -7.03 20.62
C ARG A 68 29.95 -7.26 20.38
N VAL A 69 29.33 -8.15 21.15
CA VAL A 69 27.88 -8.42 21.06
C VAL A 69 27.08 -7.20 21.47
N ILE A 70 27.46 -6.51 22.56
CA ILE A 70 26.80 -5.27 23.00
C ILE A 70 26.83 -4.23 21.87
N LEU A 71 28.02 -3.94 21.33
CA LEU A 71 28.16 -2.96 20.25
C LEU A 71 27.35 -3.35 19.00
N ARG A 72 27.34 -4.64 18.65
CA ARG A 72 26.57 -5.12 17.49
C ARG A 72 25.06 -5.02 17.73
N ARG A 73 24.60 -5.28 18.95
CA ARG A 73 23.19 -5.12 19.34
C ARG A 73 22.78 -3.65 19.29
N GLU A 74 23.59 -2.74 19.81
CA GLU A 74 23.32 -1.30 19.72
C GLU A 74 23.18 -0.86 18.26
N ASN A 75 24.12 -1.24 17.40
CA ASN A 75 24.06 -0.91 15.97
C ASN A 75 22.83 -1.50 15.26
N LEU A 76 22.44 -2.74 15.58
CA LEU A 76 21.23 -3.36 15.01
C LEU A 76 19.97 -2.65 15.49
N GLN A 77 19.91 -2.28 16.78
CA GLN A 77 18.78 -1.56 17.34
C GLN A 77 18.63 -0.19 16.68
N ASP A 78 19.72 0.57 16.56
CA ASP A 78 19.73 1.87 15.89
C ASP A 78 19.27 1.73 14.43
N SER A 79 19.69 0.67 13.73
CA SER A 79 19.28 0.38 12.35
C SER A 79 17.78 0.07 12.26
N ILE A 80 17.23 -0.70 13.20
CA ILE A 80 15.81 -1.02 13.30
C ILE A 80 14.99 0.25 13.54
N ASP A 81 15.41 1.10 14.47
CA ASP A 81 14.70 2.33 14.83
C ASP A 81 14.69 3.32 13.65
N GLN A 82 15.83 3.47 12.95
CA GLN A 82 15.92 4.25 11.72
C GLN A 82 15.03 3.68 10.62
N MET A 83 15.02 2.36 10.44
CA MET A 83 14.15 1.69 9.46
C MET A 83 12.67 1.94 9.76
N GLY A 84 12.27 1.93 11.03
CA GLY A 84 10.91 2.25 11.46
C GLY A 84 10.47 3.66 11.01
N THR A 85 11.38 4.64 11.12
CA THR A 85 11.11 6.01 10.64
C THR A 85 10.94 6.05 9.11
N VAL A 86 11.81 5.36 8.38
CA VAL A 86 11.74 5.28 6.90
C VAL A 86 10.46 4.58 6.44
N ILE A 87 10.06 3.50 7.13
CA ILE A 87 8.80 2.80 6.87
C ILE A 87 7.60 3.71 7.12
N GLY A 88 7.60 4.48 8.22
CA GLY A 88 6.56 5.47 8.49
C GLY A 88 6.37 6.45 7.33
N HIS A 89 7.46 7.04 6.84
CA HIS A 89 7.42 7.91 5.67
C HIS A 89 6.92 7.20 4.40
N ALA A 90 7.32 5.95 4.16
CA ALA A 90 6.84 5.17 3.02
C ALA A 90 5.35 4.83 3.10
N GLN A 91 4.83 4.62 4.32
CA GLN A 91 3.38 4.43 4.56
C GLN A 91 2.60 5.72 4.27
N ASP A 92 3.13 6.87 4.68
CA ASP A 92 2.54 8.18 4.38
C ASP A 92 2.50 8.44 2.87
N GLU A 93 3.62 8.22 2.16
CA GLU A 93 3.70 8.35 0.70
C GLU A 93 2.68 7.43 -0.01
N LEU A 94 2.51 6.20 0.47
CA LEU A 94 1.52 5.26 -0.08
C LEU A 94 0.08 5.74 0.18
N SER A 95 -0.19 6.24 1.38
CA SER A 95 -1.49 6.81 1.75
C SER A 95 -1.86 8.00 0.85
N GLU A 96 -0.92 8.92 0.63
CA GLU A 96 -1.10 10.06 -0.29
C GLU A 96 -1.35 9.60 -1.73
N ALA A 97 -0.61 8.61 -2.22
CA ALA A 97 -0.82 8.05 -3.56
C ALA A 97 -2.24 7.45 -3.72
N TYR A 98 -2.74 6.73 -2.70
CA TYR A 98 -4.10 6.21 -2.68
C TYR A 98 -5.15 7.32 -2.68
N GLN A 99 -4.94 8.39 -1.90
CA GLN A 99 -5.85 9.53 -1.87
C GLN A 99 -5.94 10.19 -3.25
N GLU A 100 -4.82 10.37 -3.95
CA GLU A 100 -4.84 10.93 -5.30
C GLU A 100 -5.54 10.04 -6.30
N LEU A 101 -5.24 8.73 -6.31
CA LEU A 101 -5.98 7.77 -7.13
C LEU A 101 -7.50 7.90 -6.89
N LYS A 102 -7.91 7.99 -5.62
CA LYS A 102 -9.33 8.07 -5.26
C LYS A 102 -10.03 9.32 -5.77
N LYS A 103 -9.31 10.45 -5.87
CA LYS A 103 -9.85 11.68 -6.46
C LYS A 103 -10.20 11.45 -7.92
N TYR A 104 -9.29 10.89 -8.72
CA TYR A 104 -9.53 10.63 -10.14
C TYR A 104 -10.63 9.59 -10.38
N GLU A 105 -10.67 8.51 -9.59
CA GLU A 105 -11.77 7.54 -9.65
C GLU A 105 -13.14 8.20 -9.39
N THR A 106 -13.20 9.11 -8.42
CA THR A 106 -14.43 9.81 -8.06
C THR A 106 -14.88 10.75 -9.19
N VAL A 107 -13.93 11.46 -9.81
CA VAL A 107 -14.20 12.30 -10.99
C VAL A 107 -14.75 11.46 -12.15
N GLU A 108 -14.12 10.33 -12.48
CA GLU A 108 -14.61 9.47 -13.57
C GLU A 108 -15.98 8.87 -13.25
N ARG A 109 -16.22 8.45 -12.00
CA ARG A 109 -17.53 7.94 -11.57
C ARG A 109 -18.63 9.00 -11.73
N ASN A 110 -18.36 10.23 -11.31
CA ASN A 110 -19.30 11.34 -11.45
C ASN A 110 -19.57 11.65 -12.93
N ARG A 111 -18.54 11.61 -13.77
CA ARG A 111 -18.66 11.80 -15.22
C ARG A 111 -19.53 10.70 -15.84
N GLN A 112 -19.29 9.44 -15.50
CA GLN A 112 -20.05 8.30 -16.00
C GLN A 112 -21.52 8.40 -15.59
N ARG A 113 -21.79 8.74 -14.33
CA ARG A 113 -23.16 8.97 -13.83
C ARG A 113 -23.89 10.07 -14.60
N ARG A 114 -23.21 11.18 -14.89
CA ARG A 114 -23.80 12.27 -15.70
C ARG A 114 -24.14 11.82 -17.12
N TYR A 115 -23.25 11.04 -17.73
CA TYR A 115 -23.47 10.49 -19.06
C TYR A 115 -24.68 9.56 -19.10
N GLU A 116 -24.79 8.63 -18.13
CA GLU A 116 -25.92 7.71 -18.01
C GLU A 116 -27.25 8.45 -17.80
N LEU A 117 -27.28 9.46 -16.94
CA LEU A 117 -28.48 10.29 -16.74
C LEU A 117 -28.91 11.01 -18.03
N GLU A 118 -27.94 11.51 -18.82
CA GLU A 118 -28.25 12.16 -20.09
C GLU A 118 -28.76 11.16 -21.14
N GLN A 119 -28.18 9.96 -21.23
CA GLN A 119 -28.67 8.91 -22.12
C GLN A 119 -30.08 8.48 -21.75
N ASN A 120 -30.34 8.19 -20.48
CA ASN A 120 -31.66 7.81 -19.99
C ASN A 120 -32.70 8.90 -20.27
N ARG A 121 -32.32 10.19 -20.11
CA ARG A 121 -33.21 11.31 -20.44
C ARG A 121 -33.53 11.37 -21.94
N ARG A 122 -32.53 11.17 -22.80
CA ARG A 122 -32.73 11.15 -24.27
C ARG A 122 -33.62 9.99 -24.70
N GLU A 123 -33.41 8.82 -24.12
CA GLU A 123 -34.22 7.62 -24.37
C GLU A 123 -35.67 7.83 -23.91
N GLN A 124 -35.87 8.39 -22.71
CA GLN A 124 -37.21 8.73 -22.19
C GLN A 124 -37.97 9.66 -23.15
N VAL A 125 -37.32 10.75 -23.61
CA VAL A 125 -37.94 11.70 -24.56
C VAL A 125 -38.33 11.00 -25.86
N MET A 126 -37.45 10.15 -26.40
CA MET A 126 -37.73 9.39 -27.62
C MET A 126 -38.93 8.44 -27.44
N LEU A 127 -39.01 7.72 -26.32
CA LEU A 127 -40.12 6.82 -26.02
C LEU A 127 -41.44 7.58 -25.86
N ASP A 128 -41.42 8.73 -25.20
CA ASP A 128 -42.59 9.59 -25.03
C ASP A 128 -43.10 10.11 -26.38
N GLU A 129 -42.21 10.53 -27.29
CA GLU A 129 -42.56 10.94 -28.65
C GLU A 129 -43.21 9.79 -29.46
N ILE A 130 -42.68 8.57 -29.35
CA ILE A 130 -43.26 7.39 -30.01
C ILE A 130 -44.66 7.12 -29.46
N ALA A 131 -44.84 7.13 -28.14
CA ALA A 131 -46.14 6.89 -27.49
C ALA A 131 -47.19 7.94 -27.92
N LEU A 132 -46.81 9.22 -27.97
CA LEU A 132 -47.69 10.31 -28.43
C LEU A 132 -48.09 10.13 -29.90
N ASN A 133 -47.15 9.78 -30.77
CA ASN A 133 -47.42 9.54 -32.19
C ASN A 133 -48.35 8.34 -32.41
N GLN A 134 -48.16 7.25 -31.67
CA GLN A 134 -49.05 6.09 -31.71
C GLN A 134 -50.47 6.45 -31.24
N HIS A 135 -50.58 7.22 -30.15
CA HIS A 135 -51.87 7.66 -29.62
C HIS A 135 -52.61 8.56 -30.63
N ARG A 136 -51.92 9.52 -31.26
CA ARG A 136 -52.49 10.38 -32.31
C ARG A 136 -53.01 9.56 -33.49
N ARG A 137 -52.25 8.56 -33.96
CA ARG A 137 -52.67 7.66 -35.05
C ARG A 137 -53.92 6.87 -34.70
N LYS A 138 -53.99 6.30 -33.48
CA LYS A 138 -55.19 5.58 -33.02
C LYS A 138 -56.43 6.48 -32.97
N LYS A 139 -56.28 7.71 -32.46
CA LYS A 139 -57.39 8.67 -32.39
C LYS A 139 -57.92 9.06 -33.78
N ALA A 140 -57.02 9.26 -34.75
CA ALA A 140 -57.41 9.57 -36.14
C ALA A 140 -58.04 8.38 -36.89
N ALA A 141 -57.82 7.15 -36.44
CA ALA A 141 -58.41 5.95 -37.03
C ALA A 141 -59.76 5.54 -36.40
N HIS A 142 -60.21 6.23 -35.35
CA HIS A 142 -61.45 5.92 -34.61
C HIS A 142 -62.42 7.12 -34.52
N GLY A 143 -62.12 8.23 -35.20
CA GLY A 143 -63.02 9.35 -35.41
C GLY A 143 -63.24 9.57 -36.90
#